data_AF-A0A7S4CFI8-F1
#
_entry.id   AF-A0A7S4CFI8-F1
#
_cell.length_a   1.000
_cell.length_b   1.000
_cell.length_c   1.000
_cell.angle_alpha   90.00
_cell.angle_beta   90.00
_cell.angle_gamma   90.00
#
_symmetry.space_group_name_H-M   'P 1'
#
loop_
_entity.id
_entity.type
_entity.pdbx_description
1 polymer ?
#
loop_
_entity_poly.entity_id
_entity_poly.type
_entity_poly.pdbx_seq_one_letter_code
_entity_poly.pdbx_strand_id
1 'polypeptide(L)'
;ASFIKTADDRFVLKRISAIERKHMLGTARKYFEHMGKVYHRDRLKRLRSALVKILGFYKVSITKPSTGFGYSREDVSYFVLMENLFYGHEDISIVYDLKGSRRNRYQQTKGAVQLDENLIEMLQAEQGPGLFVTESSKERLNICIHNDTVMLSKINVMDYSLLVGVDEKRQQLVIGIIDYIRQYTLDKQVEYVVKSSRVMGGKASKQPTIVPTQDYKQRFRQAMQHYFFVIPTKPSPWMMLLGNYQTLVTTPLKQELTRCLKGSQGAKDDSEAATSPQSS
;
A
#
# COMPACT_ATOMS: atom_id res chain seq x y z
N ALA A 1 3.59 1.62 15.05
CA ALA A 1 3.68 0.19 15.45
C ALA A 1 5.12 -0.27 15.26
N SER A 2 5.65 -1.15 16.11
CA SER A 2 6.99 -1.71 15.91
C SER A 2 6.90 -2.90 14.97
N PHE A 3 7.61 -2.84 13.86
CA PHE A 3 7.79 -3.94 12.93
C PHE A 3 9.20 -4.49 13.09
N ILE A 4 9.33 -5.81 13.08
CA ILE A 4 10.61 -6.52 13.15
C ILE A 4 10.64 -7.45 11.95
N LYS A 5 11.80 -7.62 11.32
CA LYS A 5 11.96 -8.55 10.21
C LYS A 5 12.71 -9.80 10.66
N THR A 6 12.47 -10.92 9.99
CA THR A 6 13.31 -12.12 10.17
C THR A 6 14.71 -11.89 9.61
N ALA A 7 15.68 -12.67 10.07
CA ALA A 7 17.09 -12.53 9.65
C ALA A 7 17.30 -12.74 8.15
N ASP A 8 16.42 -13.52 7.52
CA ASP A 8 16.39 -13.79 6.08
C ASP A 8 15.46 -12.83 5.31
N ASP A 9 14.95 -11.76 5.96
CA ASP A 9 14.05 -10.74 5.40
C ASP A 9 12.70 -11.26 4.86
N ARG A 10 12.40 -12.57 4.95
CA ARG A 10 11.19 -13.16 4.36
C ARG A 10 9.89 -12.75 5.03
N PHE A 11 9.94 -12.49 6.34
CA PHE A 11 8.75 -12.28 7.13
C PHE A 11 8.86 -11.03 8.00
N VAL A 12 7.71 -10.42 8.24
CA VAL A 12 7.55 -9.28 9.13
C VAL A 12 6.73 -9.69 10.34
N LEU A 13 7.24 -9.42 11.52
CA LEU A 13 6.56 -9.56 12.79
C LEU A 13 6.04 -8.19 13.23
N LYS A 14 4.70 -8.05 13.30
CA LYS A 14 4.03 -6.86 13.81
C LYS A 14 3.54 -7.11 15.23
N ARG A 15 3.99 -6.29 16.19
CA ARG A 15 3.36 -6.25 17.52
C ARG A 15 1.98 -5.61 17.38
N ILE A 16 0.95 -6.28 17.90
CA ILE A 16 -0.42 -5.80 17.81
C ILE A 16 -0.96 -5.36 19.18
N SER A 17 -1.86 -4.39 19.14
CA SER A 17 -2.59 -3.90 20.32
C SER A 17 -3.63 -4.91 20.82
N ALA A 18 -4.11 -4.73 22.06
CA ALA A 18 -5.21 -5.53 22.61
C ALA A 18 -6.49 -5.44 21.74
N ILE A 19 -6.68 -4.30 21.10
CA ILE A 19 -7.76 -3.99 20.16
C ILE A 19 -7.63 -4.86 18.90
N GLU A 20 -6.50 -4.78 18.21
CA GLU A 20 -6.21 -5.56 17.01
C GLU A 20 -6.27 -7.06 17.30
N ARG A 21 -5.79 -7.49 18.48
CA ARG A 21 -5.91 -8.88 18.95
C ARG A 21 -7.37 -9.32 19.04
N LYS A 22 -8.21 -8.54 19.74
CA LYS A 22 -9.63 -8.87 19.90
C LYS A 22 -10.33 -8.97 18.54
N HIS A 23 -10.02 -8.02 17.65
CA HIS A 23 -10.56 -8.04 16.30
C HIS A 23 -10.13 -9.28 15.53
N MET A 24 -8.83 -9.56 15.49
CA MET A 24 -8.25 -10.69 14.76
C MET A 24 -8.83 -12.02 15.24
N LEU A 25 -8.95 -12.24 16.55
CA LEU A 25 -9.57 -13.46 17.09
C LEU A 25 -11.05 -13.60 16.65
N GLY A 26 -11.78 -12.49 16.55
CA GLY A 26 -13.16 -12.48 16.07
C GLY A 26 -13.31 -12.68 14.55
N THR A 27 -12.27 -12.38 13.76
CA THR A 27 -12.34 -12.39 12.28
C THR A 27 -11.45 -13.45 11.62
N ALA A 28 -10.58 -14.12 12.38
CA ALA A 28 -9.62 -15.11 11.89
C ALA A 28 -10.27 -16.19 11.02
N ARG A 29 -11.41 -16.76 11.43
CA ARG A 29 -12.13 -17.76 10.63
C ARG A 29 -12.44 -17.26 9.21
N LYS A 30 -12.97 -16.04 9.10
CA LYS A 30 -13.32 -15.44 7.80
C LYS A 30 -12.08 -15.17 6.95
N TYR A 31 -10.96 -14.76 7.57
CA TYR A 31 -9.68 -14.62 6.89
C TYR A 31 -9.19 -15.97 6.33
N PHE A 32 -9.17 -17.03 7.14
CA PHE A 32 -8.72 -18.35 6.70
C PHE A 32 -9.65 -18.98 5.66
N GLU A 33 -10.97 -18.76 5.74
CA GLU A 33 -11.91 -19.16 4.68
C GLU A 33 -11.63 -18.43 3.35
N HIS A 34 -11.29 -17.13 3.40
CA HIS A 34 -10.90 -16.37 2.22
C HIS A 34 -9.59 -16.89 1.62
N MET A 35 -8.57 -17.09 2.45
CA MET A 35 -7.29 -17.63 2.00
C MET A 35 -7.40 -19.07 1.49
N GLY A 36 -8.25 -19.90 2.10
CA GLY A 36 -8.58 -21.22 1.60
C GLY A 36 -9.09 -21.15 0.15
N LYS A 37 -9.98 -20.22 -0.17
CA LYS A 37 -10.47 -20.03 -1.56
C LYS A 37 -9.41 -19.49 -2.53
N VAL A 38 -8.38 -18.83 -2.02
CA VAL A 38 -7.22 -18.36 -2.82
C VAL A 38 -6.27 -19.52 -3.16
N TYR A 39 -6.09 -20.47 -2.23
CA TYR A 39 -5.13 -21.57 -2.36
C TYR A 39 -5.71 -22.92 -2.80
N HIS A 40 -6.99 -23.20 -2.58
CA HIS A 40 -7.59 -24.50 -2.91
C HIS A 40 -7.83 -24.71 -4.42
N ARG A 41 -7.73 -25.98 -4.83
CA ARG A 41 -7.29 -26.50 -6.15
C ARG A 41 -8.22 -26.33 -7.35
N ASP A 42 -9.42 -25.80 -7.23
CA ASP A 42 -10.27 -25.65 -8.42
C ASP A 42 -9.75 -24.48 -9.27
N ARG A 43 -8.94 -24.79 -10.29
CA ARG A 43 -8.32 -23.80 -11.20
C ARG A 43 -9.35 -22.85 -11.83
N LEU A 44 -10.61 -23.29 -11.97
CA LEU A 44 -11.69 -22.48 -12.54
C LEU A 44 -12.34 -21.54 -11.51
N LYS A 45 -12.19 -21.81 -10.19
CA LYS A 45 -12.80 -21.01 -9.10
C LYS A 45 -11.78 -20.31 -8.20
N ARG A 46 -10.50 -20.38 -8.53
CA ARG A 46 -9.42 -19.80 -7.70
C ARG A 46 -9.61 -18.29 -7.55
N LEU A 47 -9.87 -17.85 -6.31
CA LEU A 47 -9.86 -16.43 -6.01
C LEU A 47 -8.44 -15.88 -6.13
N ARG A 48 -8.34 -14.64 -6.60
CA ARG A 48 -7.09 -13.89 -6.56
C ARG A 48 -7.16 -12.88 -5.43
N SER A 49 -6.04 -12.70 -4.74
CA SER A 49 -5.89 -11.80 -3.59
C SER A 49 -4.56 -11.06 -3.69
N ALA A 50 -4.58 -9.80 -3.27
CA ALA A 50 -3.44 -8.93 -3.05
C ALA A 50 -3.16 -8.73 -1.55
N LEU A 51 -3.90 -9.34 -0.63
CA LEU A 51 -3.61 -9.25 0.80
C LEU A 51 -2.19 -9.74 1.10
N VAL A 52 -1.44 -8.95 1.89
CA VAL A 52 -0.17 -9.38 2.48
C VAL A 52 -0.47 -10.46 3.51
N LYS A 53 0.00 -11.68 3.32
CA LYS A 53 -0.54 -12.85 4.02
C LYS A 53 -0.09 -12.85 5.47
N ILE A 54 -1.05 -13.03 6.37
CA ILE A 54 -0.82 -13.42 7.75
C ILE A 54 -0.56 -14.93 7.78
N LEU A 55 0.57 -15.30 8.36
CA LEU A 55 1.06 -16.67 8.47
C LEU A 55 0.80 -17.26 9.86
N GLY A 56 0.77 -16.42 10.89
CA GLY A 56 0.58 -16.89 12.25
C GLY A 56 0.26 -15.77 13.23
N PHE A 57 -0.36 -16.15 14.34
CA PHE A 57 -0.65 -15.29 15.47
C PHE A 57 -0.03 -15.88 16.73
N TYR A 58 0.75 -15.08 17.44
CA TYR A 58 1.58 -15.55 18.55
C TYR A 58 1.34 -14.71 19.81
N LYS A 59 1.26 -15.39 20.96
CA LYS A 59 1.39 -14.79 22.29
C LYS A 59 2.80 -15.09 22.80
N VAL A 60 3.55 -14.06 23.14
CA VAL A 60 4.86 -14.20 23.80
C VAL A 60 4.71 -13.68 25.22
N SER A 61 5.14 -14.48 26.20
CA SER A 61 5.09 -14.11 27.61
C SER A 61 6.49 -14.26 28.19
N ILE A 62 7.01 -13.17 28.75
CA ILE A 62 8.37 -13.13 29.33
C ILE A 62 8.21 -12.97 30.84
N THR A 63 8.56 -14.01 31.58
CA THR A 63 8.61 -13.97 33.04
C THR A 63 9.95 -13.41 33.46
N LYS A 64 9.96 -12.24 34.11
CA LYS A 64 11.19 -11.73 34.72
C LYS A 64 11.37 -12.36 36.10
N PRO A 65 12.53 -12.97 36.40
CA PRO A 65 12.80 -13.48 37.74
C PRO A 65 12.74 -12.33 38.75
N SER A 66 12.17 -12.56 39.93
CA SER A 66 12.07 -11.53 40.95
C SER A 66 13.45 -11.19 41.51
N THR A 67 13.82 -9.91 41.44
CA THR A 67 14.94 -9.39 42.24
C THR A 67 14.42 -9.16 43.67
N GLY A 68 14.27 -10.22 44.47
CA GLY A 68 13.87 -10.16 45.89
C GLY A 68 12.39 -10.46 46.19
N PHE A 69 11.87 -9.84 47.28
CA PHE A 69 10.54 -10.03 47.90
C PHE A 69 9.33 -9.49 47.07
N GLY A 70 9.47 -9.39 45.75
CA GLY A 70 8.43 -8.89 44.85
C GLY A 70 7.81 -9.96 43.96
N TYR A 71 6.54 -9.79 43.61
CA TYR A 71 5.83 -10.64 42.63
C TYR A 71 6.54 -10.65 41.27
N SER A 72 6.66 -11.83 40.65
CA SER A 72 7.16 -11.99 39.29
C SER A 72 6.27 -11.21 38.31
N ARG A 73 6.85 -10.27 37.55
CA ARG A 73 6.13 -9.51 36.52
C ARG A 73 6.22 -10.26 35.19
N GLU A 74 5.06 -10.71 34.69
CA GLU A 74 4.93 -11.28 33.35
C GLU A 74 4.71 -10.14 32.34
N ASP A 75 5.59 -10.01 31.35
CA ASP A 75 5.37 -9.13 30.21
C ASP A 75 4.77 -9.93 29.05
N VAL A 76 3.51 -9.63 28.71
CA VAL A 76 2.76 -10.35 27.69
C VAL A 76 2.60 -9.47 26.45
N SER A 77 3.05 -9.97 25.31
CA SER A 77 2.93 -9.31 24.02
C SER A 77 2.31 -10.23 22.97
N TYR A 78 1.61 -9.63 22.01
CA TYR A 78 0.96 -10.34 20.93
C TYR A 78 1.53 -9.89 19.58
N PHE A 79 1.74 -10.85 18.71
CA PHE A 79 2.38 -10.62 17.42
C PHE A 79 1.63 -11.31 16.29
N VAL A 80 1.66 -10.67 15.14
CA VAL A 80 1.20 -11.25 13.87
C VAL A 80 2.42 -11.40 12.98
N LEU A 81 2.66 -12.62 12.52
CA LEU A 81 3.68 -12.93 11.52
C LEU A 81 3.05 -12.80 10.14
N MET A 82 3.68 -12.03 9.26
CA MET A 82 3.19 -11.72 7.92
C MET A 82 4.31 -11.94 6.90
N GLU A 83 3.97 -12.15 5.63
CA GLU A 83 4.95 -12.07 4.56
C GLU A 83 5.56 -10.66 4.48
N ASN A 84 6.85 -10.57 4.17
CA ASN A 84 7.44 -9.31 3.73
C ASN A 84 7.10 -9.12 2.25
N LEU A 85 6.28 -8.11 1.93
CA LEU A 85 5.83 -7.83 0.56
C LEU A 85 7.01 -7.62 -0.40
N PHE A 86 8.10 -7.01 0.06
CA PHE A 86 9.26 -6.66 -0.78
C PHE A 86 10.38 -7.71 -0.71
N TYR A 87 10.14 -8.88 -0.14
CA TYR A 87 11.14 -9.93 -0.13
C TYR A 87 11.59 -10.31 -1.55
N GLY A 88 12.90 -10.38 -1.78
CA GLY A 88 13.49 -10.65 -3.11
C GLY A 88 13.56 -9.44 -4.05
N HIS A 89 13.10 -8.27 -3.59
CA HIS A 89 13.19 -7.00 -4.30
C HIS A 89 14.12 -6.04 -3.54
N GLU A 90 15.41 -6.12 -3.84
CA GLU A 90 16.46 -5.39 -3.12
C GLU A 90 16.49 -3.89 -3.46
N ASP A 91 15.93 -3.50 -4.62
CA ASP A 91 16.04 -2.15 -5.17
C ASP A 91 14.66 -1.50 -5.37
N ILE A 92 13.85 -1.49 -4.31
CA ILE A 92 12.62 -0.69 -4.29
C ILE A 92 12.99 0.79 -4.18
N SER A 93 12.86 1.54 -5.26
CA SER A 93 13.24 2.95 -5.34
C SER A 93 12.22 3.87 -4.66
N ILE A 94 10.94 3.55 -4.81
CA ILE A 94 9.82 4.32 -4.25
C ILE A 94 8.80 3.37 -3.64
N VAL A 95 8.32 3.73 -2.45
CA VAL A 95 7.22 3.03 -1.78
C VAL A 95 6.05 4.00 -1.62
N TYR A 96 4.88 3.60 -2.11
CA TYR A 96 3.62 4.29 -1.88
C TYR A 96 2.72 3.50 -0.93
N ASP A 97 2.17 4.18 0.06
CA ASP A 97 1.04 3.70 0.86
C ASP A 97 -0.20 4.47 0.38
N LEU A 98 -1.15 3.78 -0.26
CA LEU A 98 -2.30 4.41 -0.93
C LEU A 98 -3.62 3.98 -0.28
N LYS A 99 -4.44 4.94 0.17
CA LYS A 99 -5.75 4.70 0.82
C LYS A 99 -6.95 5.15 -0.01
N GLY A 100 -6.69 5.81 -1.14
CA GLY A 100 -7.70 6.48 -1.96
C GLY A 100 -8.32 7.70 -1.28
N SER A 101 -7.56 8.41 -0.45
CA SER A 101 -8.00 9.63 0.23
C SER A 101 -6.91 10.69 0.14
N ARG A 102 -7.29 11.97 0.13
CA ARG A 102 -6.34 13.10 0.01
C ARG A 102 -5.98 13.72 1.36
N ARG A 103 -6.98 13.95 2.23
CA ARG A 103 -6.79 14.60 3.53
C ARG A 103 -5.72 13.93 4.40
N ASN A 104 -4.70 14.69 4.80
CA ASN A 104 -3.56 14.23 5.59
C ASN A 104 -2.77 13.10 4.91
N ARG A 105 -2.70 13.10 3.58
CA ARG A 105 -2.02 12.08 2.76
C ARG A 105 -0.92 12.68 1.90
N TYR A 106 -0.19 13.64 2.47
CA TYR A 106 1.05 14.20 1.93
C TYR A 106 2.22 13.87 2.86
N GLN A 107 3.32 13.38 2.29
CA GLN A 107 4.59 13.20 2.97
C GLN A 107 5.58 14.25 2.49
N GLN A 108 6.16 15.02 3.42
CA GLN A 108 7.16 16.04 3.11
C GLN A 108 8.61 15.51 3.22
N THR A 109 8.79 14.42 3.96
CA THR A 109 10.12 13.87 4.23
C THR A 109 10.65 13.13 3.00
N LYS A 110 11.80 13.56 2.46
CA LYS A 110 12.48 12.86 1.37
C LYS A 110 12.89 11.45 1.80
N GLY A 111 12.71 10.47 0.91
CA GLY A 111 13.02 9.06 1.17
C GLY A 111 12.03 8.33 2.08
N ALA A 112 11.01 9.02 2.62
CA ALA A 112 9.94 8.37 3.36
C ALA A 112 8.91 7.73 2.41
N VAL A 113 8.11 6.80 2.95
CA VAL A 113 6.97 6.21 2.25
C VAL A 113 6.03 7.33 1.80
N GLN A 114 5.81 7.40 0.49
CA GLN A 114 4.97 8.38 -0.17
C GLN A 114 3.50 8.00 -0.02
N LEU A 115 2.63 9.01 -0.06
CA LEU A 115 1.19 8.84 0.15
C LEU A 115 0.40 9.26 -1.09
N ASP A 116 -0.93 9.20 -0.99
CA ASP A 116 -1.86 9.47 -2.10
C ASP A 116 -1.63 10.84 -2.77
N GLU A 117 -1.41 11.91 -2.02
CA GLU A 117 -1.20 13.25 -2.61
C GLU A 117 0.17 13.37 -3.28
N ASN A 118 1.21 12.71 -2.75
CA ASN A 118 2.52 12.68 -3.41
C ASN A 118 2.44 11.98 -4.77
N LEU A 119 1.72 10.85 -4.85
CA LEU A 119 1.51 10.16 -6.12
C LEU A 119 0.75 11.04 -7.12
N ILE A 120 -0.32 11.70 -6.67
CA ILE A 120 -1.12 12.57 -7.53
C ILE A 120 -0.29 13.75 -8.04
N GLU A 121 0.49 14.39 -7.18
CA GLU A 121 1.39 15.49 -7.56
C GLU A 121 2.41 15.04 -8.61
N MET A 122 3.05 13.89 -8.40
CA MET A 122 3.98 13.31 -9.37
C MET A 122 3.33 13.02 -10.72
N LEU A 123 2.13 12.42 -10.72
CA LEU A 123 1.37 12.13 -11.93
C LEU A 123 0.94 13.41 -12.67
N GLN A 124 0.55 14.46 -11.94
CA GLN A 124 0.13 15.74 -12.50
C GLN A 124 1.31 16.56 -13.04
N ALA A 125 2.45 16.48 -12.37
CA ALA A 125 3.68 17.16 -12.77
C ALA A 125 4.41 16.43 -13.91
N GLU A 126 3.91 15.27 -14.35
CA GLU A 126 4.59 14.36 -15.30
C GLU A 126 6.02 14.00 -14.87
N GLN A 127 6.25 13.96 -13.54
CA GLN A 127 7.57 13.77 -12.94
C GLN A 127 7.64 12.43 -12.21
N GLY A 128 8.63 11.62 -12.59
CA GLY A 128 8.96 10.32 -11.96
C GLY A 128 8.18 9.11 -12.52
N PRO A 129 8.42 7.92 -11.97
CA PRO A 129 7.82 6.69 -12.48
C PRO A 129 6.33 6.64 -12.15
N GLY A 130 5.47 6.89 -13.15
CA GLY A 130 4.04 6.59 -13.04
C GLY A 130 3.79 5.10 -12.76
N LEU A 131 2.63 4.77 -12.18
CA LEU A 131 2.26 3.38 -11.92
C LEU A 131 1.71 2.72 -13.18
N PHE A 132 2.60 2.45 -14.13
CA PHE A 132 2.25 1.84 -15.41
C PHE A 132 2.14 0.32 -15.31
N VAL A 133 1.09 -0.24 -15.92
CA VAL A 133 0.81 -1.68 -15.92
C VAL A 133 0.29 -2.14 -17.28
N THR A 134 0.43 -3.42 -17.58
CA THR A 134 -0.23 -4.02 -18.75
C THR A 134 -1.74 -4.18 -18.52
N GLU A 135 -2.51 -4.30 -19.58
CA GLU A 135 -3.97 -4.53 -19.50
C GLU A 135 -4.31 -5.74 -18.62
N SER A 136 -3.65 -6.89 -18.86
CA SER A 136 -3.86 -8.10 -18.07
C SER A 136 -3.45 -7.96 -16.60
N SER A 137 -2.42 -7.13 -16.32
CA SER A 137 -1.99 -6.87 -14.94
C SER A 137 -2.98 -5.96 -14.21
N LYS A 138 -3.50 -4.94 -14.89
CA LYS A 138 -4.55 -4.05 -14.36
C LYS A 138 -5.82 -4.84 -14.05
N GLU A 139 -6.26 -5.70 -14.96
CA GLU A 139 -7.42 -6.57 -14.74
C GLU A 139 -7.22 -7.47 -13.52
N ARG A 140 -6.06 -8.13 -13.42
CA ARG A 140 -5.71 -8.98 -12.28
C ARG A 140 -5.72 -8.21 -10.96
N LEU A 141 -5.11 -7.03 -10.94
CA LEU A 141 -5.08 -6.16 -9.77
C LEU A 141 -6.49 -5.76 -9.34
N ASN A 142 -7.33 -5.35 -10.29
CA ASN A 142 -8.73 -5.00 -10.03
C ASN A 142 -9.52 -6.18 -9.45
N ILE A 143 -9.32 -7.40 -9.96
CA ILE A 143 -9.94 -8.62 -9.42
C ILE A 143 -9.47 -8.88 -7.98
N CYS A 144 -8.17 -8.82 -7.71
CA CYS A 144 -7.62 -8.99 -6.36
C CYS A 144 -8.21 -7.97 -5.37
N ILE A 145 -8.13 -6.69 -5.71
CA ILE A 145 -8.67 -5.59 -4.89
C ILE A 145 -10.17 -5.79 -4.68
N HIS A 146 -10.92 -6.18 -5.71
CA HIS A 146 -12.34 -6.44 -5.58
C HIS A 146 -12.58 -7.55 -4.54
N ASN A 147 -12.01 -8.73 -4.73
CA ASN A 147 -12.23 -9.88 -3.86
C ASN A 147 -11.88 -9.58 -2.40
N ASP A 148 -10.71 -8.99 -2.18
CA ASP A 148 -10.22 -8.70 -0.83
C ASP A 148 -11.08 -7.66 -0.14
N THR A 149 -11.40 -6.56 -0.82
CA THR A 149 -12.18 -5.48 -0.21
C THR A 149 -13.65 -5.87 0.02
N VAL A 150 -14.20 -6.86 -0.70
CA VAL A 150 -15.48 -7.49 -0.32
C VAL A 150 -15.35 -8.19 1.04
N MET A 151 -14.29 -8.99 1.22
CA MET A 151 -14.04 -9.70 2.47
C MET A 151 -13.80 -8.73 3.63
N LEU A 152 -12.91 -7.75 3.45
CA LEU A 152 -12.58 -6.73 4.46
C LEU A 152 -13.81 -5.95 4.90
N SER A 153 -14.69 -5.58 3.97
CA SER A 153 -15.94 -4.92 4.28
C SER A 153 -16.89 -5.81 5.11
N LYS A 154 -16.97 -7.12 4.81
CA LYS A 154 -17.77 -8.10 5.60
C LYS A 154 -17.24 -8.34 7.03
N ILE A 155 -15.98 -7.98 7.29
CA ILE A 155 -15.39 -8.01 8.64
C ILE A 155 -15.27 -6.63 9.28
N ASN A 156 -15.88 -5.59 8.69
CA ASN A 156 -15.87 -4.23 9.20
C ASN A 156 -14.45 -3.65 9.41
N VAL A 157 -13.53 -4.03 8.53
CA VAL A 157 -12.18 -3.45 8.48
C VAL A 157 -12.23 -2.23 7.55
N MET A 158 -11.55 -1.16 7.97
CA MET A 158 -11.26 0.01 7.14
C MET A 158 -9.81 0.42 7.35
N ASP A 159 -9.40 1.51 6.71
CA ASP A 159 -8.06 2.11 6.85
C ASP A 159 -6.89 1.21 6.39
N TYR A 160 -7.21 0.14 5.65
CA TYR A 160 -6.22 -0.62 4.89
C TYR A 160 -5.67 0.20 3.73
N SER A 161 -4.40 0.01 3.43
CA SER A 161 -3.70 0.65 2.33
C SER A 161 -3.31 -0.37 1.26
N LEU A 162 -3.19 0.08 0.01
CA LEU A 162 -2.41 -0.61 -0.99
C LEU A 162 -0.97 -0.12 -0.87
N LEU A 163 -0.06 -1.00 -0.45
CA LEU A 163 1.38 -0.75 -0.48
C LEU A 163 1.89 -1.09 -1.89
N VAL A 164 2.61 -0.16 -2.51
CA VAL A 164 3.15 -0.29 -3.86
C VAL A 164 4.63 0.04 -3.81
N GLY A 165 5.49 -0.91 -4.17
CA GLY A 165 6.92 -0.70 -4.37
C GLY A 165 7.23 -0.63 -5.86
N VAL A 166 8.04 0.34 -6.25
CA VAL A 166 8.59 0.46 -7.61
C VAL A 166 9.97 -0.18 -7.61
N ASP A 167 10.12 -1.31 -8.30
CA ASP A 167 11.41 -1.96 -8.55
C ASP A 167 11.92 -1.50 -9.92
N GLU A 168 12.78 -0.48 -9.91
CA GLU A 168 13.32 0.11 -11.13
C GLU A 168 14.27 -0.84 -11.87
N LYS A 169 15.04 -1.67 -11.16
CA LYS A 169 15.97 -2.59 -11.83
C LYS A 169 15.23 -3.67 -12.59
N ARG A 170 14.17 -4.23 -11.99
CA ARG A 170 13.35 -5.27 -12.63
C ARG A 170 12.24 -4.71 -13.51
N GLN A 171 11.99 -3.40 -13.46
CA GLN A 171 10.87 -2.72 -14.13
C GLN A 171 9.52 -3.35 -13.72
N GLN A 172 9.34 -3.53 -12.42
CA GLN A 172 8.17 -4.21 -11.83
C GLN A 172 7.54 -3.38 -10.72
N LEU A 173 6.21 -3.55 -10.56
CA LEU A 173 5.49 -3.05 -9.40
C LEU A 173 5.20 -4.21 -8.45
N VAL A 174 5.59 -4.04 -7.18
CA VAL A 174 5.30 -4.99 -6.11
C VAL A 174 4.15 -4.45 -5.27
N ILE A 175 3.04 -5.17 -5.21
CA ILE A 175 1.77 -4.62 -4.71
C ILE A 175 1.14 -5.54 -3.67
N GLY A 176 0.69 -4.98 -2.54
CA GLY A 176 -0.02 -5.72 -1.51
C GLY A 176 -0.93 -4.85 -0.64
N ILE A 177 -2.07 -5.40 -0.22
CA ILE A 177 -2.96 -4.75 0.74
C ILE A 177 -2.45 -5.03 2.16
N ILE A 178 -2.21 -3.97 2.93
CA ILE A 178 -1.65 -4.01 4.29
C ILE A 178 -2.60 -3.39 5.33
N ASP A 179 -2.23 -3.51 6.61
CA ASP A 179 -2.88 -2.85 7.76
C ASP A 179 -4.39 -3.16 7.96
N TYR A 180 -4.82 -4.32 7.48
CA TYR A 180 -6.23 -4.74 7.50
C TYR A 180 -6.66 -5.48 8.79
N ILE A 181 -5.91 -5.37 9.89
CA ILE A 181 -6.25 -5.99 11.20
C ILE A 181 -7.06 -5.01 12.08
N ARG A 182 -7.08 -3.72 11.75
CA ARG A 182 -7.76 -2.71 12.55
C ARG A 182 -9.25 -2.64 12.22
N GLN A 183 -10.11 -2.71 13.24
CA GLN A 183 -11.56 -2.57 13.08
C GLN A 183 -12.01 -1.12 13.06
N TYR A 184 -13.08 -0.86 12.31
CA TYR A 184 -13.79 0.42 12.22
C TYR A 184 -14.29 1.03 13.55
N THR A 185 -14.44 0.25 14.61
CA THR A 185 -15.29 0.69 15.72
C THR A 185 -14.60 1.53 16.79
N LEU A 186 -13.29 1.45 16.97
CA LEU A 186 -12.68 1.99 18.19
C LEU A 186 -12.19 3.43 18.07
N ASP A 187 -11.64 3.82 16.93
CA ASP A 187 -11.15 5.18 16.71
C ASP A 187 -12.29 6.16 16.45
N LYS A 188 -13.28 5.81 15.62
CA LYS A 188 -14.41 6.71 15.37
C LYS A 188 -15.39 6.81 16.53
N GLN A 189 -15.57 5.78 17.34
CA GLN A 189 -16.38 5.90 18.56
C GLN A 189 -15.69 6.79 19.60
N VAL A 190 -14.37 6.67 19.78
CA VAL A 190 -13.62 7.55 20.68
C VAL A 190 -13.58 8.98 20.13
N GLU A 191 -13.28 9.17 18.85
CA GLU A 191 -13.26 10.48 18.21
C GLU A 191 -14.64 11.14 18.22
N TYR A 192 -15.72 10.37 18.01
CA TYR A 192 -17.10 10.83 18.17
C TYR A 192 -17.41 11.18 19.62
N VAL A 193 -17.09 10.33 20.60
CA VAL A 193 -17.32 10.65 22.02
C VAL A 193 -16.54 11.91 22.43
N VAL A 194 -15.30 12.09 21.96
CA VAL A 194 -14.47 13.27 22.23
C VAL A 194 -14.99 14.51 21.50
N LYS A 195 -15.45 14.38 20.26
CA LYS A 195 -16.02 15.50 19.50
C LYS A 195 -17.40 15.87 19.99
N SER A 196 -18.27 14.91 20.28
CA SER A 196 -19.58 15.12 20.87
C SER A 196 -19.48 15.67 22.29
N SER A 197 -18.52 15.23 23.12
CA SER A 197 -18.30 15.86 24.44
C SER A 197 -17.73 17.28 24.35
N ARG A 198 -16.95 17.61 23.31
CA ARG A 198 -16.48 18.98 23.04
C ARG A 198 -17.50 19.90 22.37
N VAL A 199 -18.53 19.36 21.71
CA VAL A 199 -19.47 20.12 20.87
C VAL A 199 -20.88 20.18 21.46
N MET A 200 -21.24 19.35 22.45
CA MET A 200 -22.62 19.29 22.92
C MET A 200 -22.96 20.26 24.06
N GLY A 201 -23.05 21.53 23.66
CA GLY A 201 -23.99 22.50 24.22
C GLY A 201 -25.28 22.63 23.38
N GLY A 202 -25.73 21.58 22.66
CA GLY A 202 -27.06 21.62 22.03
C GLY A 202 -27.30 20.66 20.86
N LYS A 203 -28.41 19.92 20.98
CA LYS A 203 -29.22 19.27 19.93
C LYS A 203 -28.56 18.14 19.11
N ALA A 204 -28.86 16.93 19.56
CA ALA A 204 -28.67 15.69 18.84
C ALA A 204 -29.47 15.70 17.52
N SER A 205 -28.77 15.54 16.40
CA SER A 205 -29.40 15.20 15.13
C SER A 205 -28.72 13.99 14.49
N LYS A 206 -29.59 13.03 14.14
CA LYS A 206 -29.38 11.79 13.39
C LYS A 206 -28.53 10.69 14.04
N GLN A 207 -29.22 9.61 14.39
CA GLN A 207 -28.60 8.29 14.44
C GLN A 207 -27.95 7.98 13.09
N PRO A 208 -26.69 7.53 13.05
CA PRO A 208 -26.04 7.21 11.78
C PRO A 208 -26.51 5.85 11.30
N THR A 209 -27.26 5.84 10.20
CA THR A 209 -27.43 4.68 9.32
C THR A 209 -26.04 4.17 8.93
N ILE A 210 -25.65 3.03 9.49
CA ILE A 210 -24.51 2.18 9.13
C ILE A 210 -24.40 2.20 7.57
N VAL A 211 -23.27 2.46 6.88
CA VAL A 211 -22.03 1.65 6.90
C VAL A 211 -20.80 2.38 6.29
N PRO A 212 -19.94 3.01 7.11
CA PRO A 212 -18.71 3.66 6.62
C PRO A 212 -17.67 2.73 5.98
N THR A 213 -17.79 1.42 6.14
CA THR A 213 -16.91 0.42 5.49
C THR A 213 -17.23 0.22 4.01
N GLN A 214 -18.49 0.40 3.59
CA GLN A 214 -18.89 0.31 2.18
C GLN A 214 -18.38 1.51 1.39
N ASP A 215 -18.49 2.70 1.96
CA ASP A 215 -17.98 3.94 1.36
C ASP A 215 -16.45 3.90 1.24
N TYR A 216 -15.76 3.45 2.30
CA TYR A 216 -14.32 3.25 2.26
C TYR A 216 -13.93 2.28 1.13
N LYS A 217 -14.61 1.13 1.04
CA LYS A 217 -14.38 0.13 -0.02
C LYS A 217 -14.54 0.73 -1.42
N GLN A 218 -15.63 1.46 -1.67
CA GLN A 218 -15.90 2.05 -2.99
C GLN A 218 -14.85 3.11 -3.35
N ARG A 219 -14.56 4.03 -2.42
CA ARG A 219 -13.54 5.07 -2.58
C ARG A 219 -12.16 4.47 -2.87
N PHE A 220 -11.75 3.48 -2.07
CA PHE A 220 -10.47 2.79 -2.26
C PHE A 220 -10.38 2.17 -3.65
N ARG A 221 -11.41 1.44 -4.09
CA ARG A 221 -11.45 0.81 -5.43
C ARG A 221 -11.36 1.83 -6.54
N GLN A 222 -12.14 2.90 -6.49
CA GLN A 222 -12.14 3.96 -7.50
C GLN A 222 -10.75 4.60 -7.60
N ALA A 223 -10.12 4.93 -6.46
CA ALA A 223 -8.78 5.49 -6.46
C ALA A 223 -7.75 4.56 -7.12
N MET A 224 -7.72 3.27 -6.76
CA MET A 224 -6.79 2.31 -7.39
C MET A 224 -7.08 2.09 -8.89
N GLN A 225 -8.32 2.31 -9.34
CA GLN A 225 -8.62 2.32 -10.77
C GLN A 225 -7.96 3.51 -11.48
N HIS A 226 -7.86 4.67 -10.85
CA HIS A 226 -7.25 5.86 -11.45
C HIS A 226 -5.73 5.96 -11.25
N TYR A 227 -5.18 5.35 -10.20
CA TYR A 227 -3.76 5.46 -9.90
C TYR A 227 -2.84 4.65 -10.84
N PHE A 228 -3.33 3.56 -11.42
CA PHE A 228 -2.51 2.72 -12.31
C PHE A 228 -2.94 2.88 -13.77
N PHE A 229 -2.00 3.28 -14.63
CA PHE A 229 -2.23 3.54 -16.05
C PHE A 229 -1.91 2.31 -16.90
N VAL A 230 -2.79 2.00 -17.87
CA VAL A 230 -2.58 0.88 -18.77
C VAL A 230 -1.71 1.31 -19.94
N ILE A 231 -0.62 0.59 -20.17
CA ILE A 231 0.15 0.69 -21.42
C ILE A 231 -0.38 -0.39 -22.38
N PRO A 232 -0.79 -0.02 -23.61
CA PRO A 232 -1.20 -0.99 -24.62
C PRO A 232 -0.07 -1.97 -24.94
N THR A 233 -0.29 -3.26 -24.68
CA THR A 233 0.68 -4.32 -24.99
C THR A 233 0.45 -4.98 -26.34
N LYS A 234 -0.66 -4.65 -27.00
CA LYS A 234 -0.98 -5.12 -28.36
C LYS A 234 -1.06 -3.89 -29.27
N PRO A 235 -0.46 -3.93 -30.47
CA PRO A 235 -0.70 -2.89 -31.45
C PRO A 235 -2.18 -2.86 -31.81
N SER A 236 -2.71 -1.66 -31.98
CA SER A 236 -4.03 -1.52 -32.59
C SER A 236 -4.01 -2.06 -34.02
N PRO A 237 -5.17 -2.42 -34.60
CA PRO A 237 -5.27 -2.82 -35.99
C PRO A 237 -4.66 -1.78 -36.96
N TRP A 238 -4.73 -0.48 -36.62
CA TRP A 238 -4.13 0.60 -37.41
C TRP A 238 -2.60 0.68 -37.26
N MET A 239 -2.04 0.35 -36.09
CA MET A 239 -0.58 0.27 -35.88
C MET A 239 0.04 -0.92 -36.62
N MET A 240 -0.72 -2.01 -36.80
CA MET A 240 -0.33 -3.16 -37.62
C MET A 240 -0.29 -2.81 -39.12
N LEU A 241 -1.20 -1.94 -39.58
CA LEU A 241 -1.28 -1.50 -40.98
C LEU A 241 -0.12 -0.58 -41.41
N LEU A 242 0.50 0.14 -40.47
CA LEU A 242 1.59 1.09 -40.75
C LEU A 242 2.99 0.46 -40.86
N GLY A 243 3.11 -0.88 -40.88
CA GLY A 243 4.34 -1.60 -41.24
C GLY A 243 5.56 -1.48 -40.30
N ASN A 244 5.55 -0.56 -39.33
CA ASN A 244 6.72 -0.21 -38.51
C ASN A 244 6.57 -0.58 -37.02
N TYR A 245 5.99 -1.75 -36.72
CA TYR A 245 5.79 -2.19 -35.32
C TYR A 245 7.11 -2.43 -34.58
N GLN A 246 8.17 -2.89 -35.26
CA GLN A 246 9.47 -3.12 -34.62
C GLN A 246 10.16 -1.84 -34.14
N THR A 247 9.89 -0.68 -34.78
CA THR A 247 10.58 0.58 -34.49
C THR A 247 9.85 1.44 -33.44
N LEU A 248 8.53 1.29 -33.29
CA LEU A 248 7.72 2.12 -32.38
C LEU A 248 7.67 1.59 -30.93
N VAL A 249 7.88 0.29 -30.70
CA VAL A 249 7.79 -0.32 -29.37
C VAL A 249 9.17 -0.48 -28.68
N THR A 250 10.28 -0.26 -29.38
CA THR A 250 11.60 -0.53 -28.81
C THR A 250 12.49 0.69 -28.53
N THR A 251 12.17 1.87 -29.05
CA THR A 251 13.09 3.02 -28.93
C THR A 251 12.44 4.26 -28.32
N PRO A 252 11.31 4.79 -28.81
CA PRO A 252 10.79 6.06 -28.30
C PRO A 252 10.17 5.93 -26.90
N LEU A 253 9.29 4.96 -26.66
CA LEU A 253 8.61 4.84 -25.35
C LEU A 253 9.58 4.40 -24.22
N LYS A 254 10.54 3.54 -24.57
CA LYS A 254 11.59 3.10 -23.64
C LYS A 254 12.59 4.23 -23.36
N GLN A 255 12.91 5.06 -24.37
CA GLN A 255 13.72 6.28 -24.18
C GLN A 255 12.96 7.38 -23.45
N GLU A 256 11.66 7.55 -23.66
CA GLU A 256 10.82 8.51 -22.92
C GLU A 256 10.68 8.07 -21.46
N LEU A 257 10.42 6.78 -21.20
CA LEU A 257 10.47 6.20 -19.86
C LEU A 257 11.86 6.36 -19.22
N THR A 258 12.94 6.14 -19.98
CA THR A 258 14.32 6.33 -19.49
C THR A 258 14.65 7.82 -19.30
N ARG A 259 14.08 8.73 -20.09
CA ARG A 259 14.27 10.19 -20.00
C ARG A 259 13.48 10.76 -18.81
N CYS A 260 12.25 10.29 -18.57
CA CYS A 260 11.48 10.57 -17.36
C CYS A 260 12.16 10.02 -16.10
N LEU A 261 12.85 8.87 -16.19
CA LEU A 261 13.62 8.27 -15.09
C LEU A 261 14.99 8.95 -14.86
N LYS A 262 15.63 9.50 -15.91
CA LYS A 262 16.94 10.19 -15.81
C LYS A 262 16.84 11.70 -15.62
N GLY A 263 15.69 12.32 -15.87
CA GLY A 263 15.49 13.78 -15.93
C GLY A 263 15.51 14.54 -14.60
N SER A 264 15.93 13.93 -13.48
CA SER A 264 16.02 14.61 -12.17
C SER A 264 17.44 14.69 -11.59
N GLN A 265 18.47 14.27 -12.34
CA GLN A 265 19.88 14.53 -12.01
C GLN A 265 20.62 15.04 -13.24
N GLY A 266 20.74 16.37 -13.37
CA GLY A 266 21.57 17.00 -14.40
C GLY A 266 20.97 18.26 -15.01
N ALA A 267 20.73 19.28 -14.19
CA ALA A 267 20.53 20.64 -14.69
C ALA A 267 20.87 21.65 -13.57
N LYS A 268 22.13 21.66 -13.17
CA LYS A 268 22.83 22.83 -12.64
C LYS A 268 24.33 22.53 -12.63
N ASP A 269 25.09 23.54 -13.04
CA ASP A 269 26.55 23.61 -13.14
C ASP A 269 27.14 23.06 -14.44
N ASP A 270 27.02 23.86 -15.50
CA ASP A 270 28.06 24.07 -16.51
C ASP A 270 27.76 25.37 -17.27
N SER A 271 28.00 26.52 -16.63
CA SER A 271 28.19 27.79 -17.33
C SER A 271 28.96 28.79 -16.47
N GLU A 272 30.24 28.55 -16.23
CA GLU A 272 31.18 29.65 -15.97
C GLU A 272 32.63 29.22 -16.27
N ALA A 273 33.04 29.39 -17.52
CA ALA A 273 34.44 29.59 -17.85
C ALA A 273 34.56 30.46 -19.10
N ALA A 274 35.46 31.45 -19.00
CA ALA A 274 36.05 32.28 -20.06
C ALA A 274 35.34 33.60 -20.44
N THR A 275 35.64 34.64 -19.66
CA THR A 275 36.09 35.91 -20.24
C THR A 275 37.49 36.25 -19.69
N SER A 276 38.35 36.66 -20.63
CA SER A 276 39.80 36.81 -20.59
C SER A 276 40.29 38.10 -19.88
N PRO A 277 41.61 38.26 -19.65
CA PRO A 277 42.19 39.29 -18.78
C PRO A 277 42.67 40.54 -19.55
N GLN A 278 42.58 41.74 -18.95
CA GLN A 278 43.45 42.88 -19.27
C GLN A 278 43.71 43.79 -18.05
N SER A 279 45.00 44.14 -17.88
CA SER A 279 45.63 45.33 -17.27
C SER A 279 44.91 46.07 -16.13
N SER A 280 45.53 46.38 -14.98
CA SER A 280 46.88 46.93 -14.74
C SER A 280 47.17 46.89 -13.23
#